data_AF-A0A9E1PLN1-F1
#
_entry.id   AF-A0A9E1PLN1-F1
#
_cell.length_a   1.000
_cell.length_b   1.000
_cell.length_c   1.000
_cell.angle_alpha   90.00
_cell.angle_beta   90.00
_cell.angle_gamma   90.00
#
_symmetry.space_group_name_H-M   'P 1'
#
loop_
_entity.id
_entity.type
_entity.pdbx_description
1 polymer ?
#
loop_
_entity_poly.entity_id
_entity_poly.type
_entity_poly.pdbx_seq_one_letter_code
_entity_poly.pdbx_strand_id
1 'polypeptide(L)'
;NIEGEMLHGPKKAEAATELAERLGAKLKDCYAYSDSAADIPLLELVGHPSAVNPDAELLAHAEQRHWPIIWPEETKKNKRRRS
;
A
#
# COMPACT_ATOMS: atom_id res chain seq x y z
N ASN A 1 17.28 -2.68 -18.78
CA ASN A 1 16.12 -1.92 -19.27
C ASN A 1 14.89 -2.69 -18.87
N ILE A 2 14.25 -2.35 -17.76
CA ILE A 2 12.97 -2.96 -17.35
C ILE A 2 11.90 -1.90 -17.51
N GLU A 3 11.21 -1.96 -18.65
CA GLU A 3 10.03 -1.18 -18.95
C GLU A 3 8.85 -1.83 -18.23
N GLY A 4 8.56 -1.36 -17.02
CA GLY A 4 7.32 -1.66 -16.33
C GLY A 4 6.28 -0.65 -16.78
N GLU A 5 5.38 -1.05 -17.68
CA GLU A 5 4.20 -0.26 -18.02
C GLU A 5 3.43 0.10 -16.75
N MET A 6 3.38 1.39 -16.48
CA MET A 6 2.62 2.01 -15.40
C MET A 6 1.12 1.70 -15.57
N LEU A 7 0.64 0.63 -14.94
CA LEU A 7 -0.79 0.37 -14.72
C LEU A 7 -1.36 1.42 -13.74
N HIS A 8 -1.69 2.60 -14.26
CA HIS A 8 -2.45 3.63 -13.56
C HIS A 8 -3.95 3.45 -13.82
N GLY A 9 -4.75 3.45 -12.75
CA GLY A 9 -6.19 3.67 -12.82
C GLY A 9 -7.08 2.57 -12.20
N PRO A 10 -8.41 2.71 -12.36
CA PRO A 10 -9.45 1.88 -11.71
C PRO A 10 -9.39 0.38 -12.06
N LYS A 11 -8.62 -0.01 -13.09
CA LYS A 11 -8.42 -1.41 -13.48
C LYS A 11 -7.64 -2.23 -12.46
N LYS A 12 -6.80 -1.61 -11.62
CA LYS A 12 -6.13 -2.32 -10.51
C LYS A 12 -7.14 -2.79 -9.46
N ALA A 13 -8.16 -1.99 -9.20
CA ALA A 13 -9.19 -2.32 -8.21
C ALA A 13 -10.10 -3.46 -8.69
N GLU A 14 -10.48 -3.46 -9.98
CA GLU A 14 -11.18 -4.61 -10.59
C GLU A 14 -10.35 -5.88 -10.54
N ALA A 15 -9.07 -5.84 -10.93
CA ALA A 15 -8.19 -7.01 -10.89
C ALA A 15 -7.94 -7.53 -9.46
N ALA A 16 -7.87 -6.65 -8.47
CA ALA A 16 -7.75 -7.04 -7.06
C ALA A 16 -9.02 -7.72 -6.53
N THR A 17 -10.19 -7.24 -6.97
CA THR A 17 -11.50 -7.81 -6.58
C THR A 17 -11.71 -9.18 -7.21
N GLU A 18 -11.41 -9.33 -8.50
CA GLU A 18 -11.52 -10.59 -9.22
C GLU A 18 -10.51 -11.64 -8.70
N LEU A 19 -9.31 -11.21 -8.30
CA LEU A 19 -8.32 -12.10 -7.66
C LEU A 19 -8.76 -12.53 -6.26
N ALA A 20 -9.39 -11.65 -5.48
CA ALA A 20 -9.91 -11.97 -4.15
C ALA A 20 -11.04 -13.01 -4.19
N GLU A 21 -11.97 -12.87 -5.14
CA GLU A 21 -13.04 -13.86 -5.36
C GLU A 21 -12.47 -15.21 -5.81
N ARG A 22 -11.44 -15.20 -6.67
CA ARG A 22 -10.84 -16.41 -7.23
C ARG A 22 -10.00 -17.20 -6.22
N LEU A 23 -9.46 -16.56 -5.18
CA LEU A 23 -8.59 -17.22 -4.19
C LEU A 23 -9.34 -17.88 -3.04
N GLY A 24 -10.66 -17.62 -2.87
CA GLY A 24 -11.44 -18.17 -1.75
C GLY A 24 -10.86 -17.84 -0.38
N ALA A 25 -9.95 -16.85 -0.33
CA ALA A 25 -9.18 -16.47 0.84
C ALA A 25 -10.00 -15.45 1.63
N LYS A 26 -10.12 -15.66 2.94
CA LYS A 26 -10.74 -14.65 3.79
C LYS A 26 -9.75 -13.49 3.86
N LEU A 27 -10.06 -12.37 3.22
CA LEU A 27 -9.20 -11.17 3.18
C LEU A 27 -8.78 -10.68 4.58
N LYS A 28 -9.58 -11.01 5.60
CA LYS A 28 -9.24 -10.80 7.02
C LYS A 28 -7.97 -11.52 7.50
N ASP A 29 -7.53 -12.58 6.84
CA ASP A 29 -6.30 -13.31 7.18
C ASP A 29 -5.14 -12.89 6.26
N CYS A 30 -5.38 -11.96 5.34
CA CYS A 30 -4.41 -11.46 4.39
C CYS A 30 -3.67 -10.23 4.94
N TYR A 31 -2.44 -10.06 4.46
CA TYR A 31 -1.60 -8.90 4.70
C TYR A 31 -1.53 -8.07 3.42
N ALA A 32 -1.61 -6.75 3.53
CA ALA A 32 -1.41 -5.86 2.40
C ALA A 32 -0.46 -4.72 2.80
N TYR A 33 0.38 -4.34 1.84
CA TYR A 33 1.41 -3.32 1.99
C TYR A 33 1.29 -2.32 0.86
N SER A 34 1.22 -1.02 1.17
CA SER A 34 1.24 0.04 0.17
C SER A 34 1.94 1.30 0.67
N ASP A 35 2.46 2.08 -0.27
CA ASP A 35 3.10 3.38 -0.08
C ASP A 35 2.21 4.56 -0.49
N SER A 36 1.03 4.30 -1.06
CA SER A 36 0.16 5.35 -1.60
C SER A 36 -1.29 5.29 -1.10
N ALA A 37 -1.90 6.47 -0.92
CA ALA A 37 -3.29 6.62 -0.52
C ALA A 37 -4.28 5.97 -1.50
N ALA A 38 -3.89 5.76 -2.76
CA ALA A 38 -4.71 5.09 -3.77
C ALA A 38 -5.14 3.68 -3.35
N ASP A 39 -4.35 3.02 -2.49
CA ASP A 39 -4.64 1.66 -2.01
C ASP A 39 -5.35 1.63 -0.65
N ILE A 40 -5.76 2.77 -0.08
CA ILE A 40 -6.53 2.80 1.19
C ILE A 40 -7.76 1.86 1.13
N PRO A 41 -8.59 1.86 0.07
CA PRO A 41 -9.73 0.95 0.02
C PRO A 41 -9.31 -0.53 0.06
N LEU A 42 -8.17 -0.88 -0.54
CA LEU A 42 -7.63 -2.24 -0.50
C LEU A 42 -7.09 -2.59 0.90
N LEU A 43 -6.39 -1.66 1.53
CA LEU A 43 -5.84 -1.84 2.88
C LEU A 43 -6.95 -1.96 3.93
N GLU A 44 -8.06 -1.24 3.79
CA GLU A 44 -9.22 -1.35 4.68
C GLU A 44 -9.94 -2.71 4.57
N LEU A 45 -9.79 -3.44 3.46
CA LEU A 45 -10.43 -4.73 3.23
C LEU A 45 -9.67 -5.92 3.83
N VAL A 46 -8.35 -5.77 4.08
CA VAL A 46 -7.54 -6.85 4.65
C VAL A 46 -7.50 -6.79 6.18
N GLY A 47 -7.23 -7.91 6.84
CA GLY A 47 -7.13 -7.91 8.31
C GLY A 47 -5.79 -7.44 8.86
N HIS A 48 -4.75 -7.41 8.02
CA HIS A 48 -3.41 -6.97 8.41
C HIS A 48 -2.82 -5.94 7.42
N PRO A 49 -3.36 -4.70 7.39
CA PRO A 49 -2.80 -3.64 6.56
C PRO A 49 -1.48 -3.13 7.12
N SER A 50 -0.61 -2.60 6.26
CA SER A 50 0.64 -1.92 6.64
C SER A 50 1.02 -0.86 5.61
N ALA A 51 1.35 0.34 6.08
CA ALA A 51 1.82 1.43 5.24
C ALA A 51 3.35 1.39 5.15
N VAL A 52 3.92 1.32 3.94
CA VAL A 52 5.37 1.24 3.72
C VAL A 52 5.83 2.50 3.00
N ASN A 53 6.67 3.33 3.62
CA ASN A 53 7.06 4.63 3.07
C ASN A 53 5.86 5.45 2.56
N PRO A 54 4.81 5.66 3.37
CA PRO A 54 3.56 6.25 2.91
C PRO A 54 3.73 7.70 2.44
N ASP A 55 2.94 8.08 1.45
CA ASP A 55 2.64 9.48 1.17
C ASP A 55 1.92 10.16 2.35
N ALA A 56 1.75 11.49 2.30
CA ALA A 56 1.20 12.25 3.41
C ALA A 56 -0.25 11.84 3.76
N GLU A 57 -1.04 11.42 2.78
CA GLU A 57 -2.44 11.07 2.96
C GLU A 57 -2.58 9.66 3.54
N LEU A 58 -1.82 8.69 3.01
CA LEU A 58 -1.74 7.35 3.58
C LEU A 58 -1.14 7.37 4.99
N LEU A 59 -0.15 8.24 5.24
CA LEU A 59 0.43 8.41 6.57
C LEU A 59 -0.64 8.86 7.57
N ALA A 60 -1.38 9.93 7.25
CA ALA A 60 -2.44 10.43 8.11
C ALA A 60 -3.53 9.37 8.35
N HIS A 61 -3.92 8.63 7.31
CA HIS A 61 -4.91 7.56 7.44
C HIS A 61 -4.38 6.39 8.30
N ALA A 62 -3.14 5.95 8.06
CA ALA A 62 -2.49 4.89 8.81
C ALA A 62 -2.34 5.27 10.30
N GLU A 63 -1.99 6.53 10.60
CA GLU A 63 -1.93 7.03 11.98
C GLU A 63 -3.31 7.02 12.66
N GLN A 64 -4.36 7.46 11.95
CA GLN A 64 -5.74 7.45 12.46
C GLN A 64 -6.28 6.04 12.72
N ARG A 65 -5.91 5.08 11.88
CA ARG A 65 -6.33 3.67 12.00
C ARG A 65 -5.36 2.80 12.80
N HIS A 66 -4.29 3.38 13.33
CA HIS A 66 -3.21 2.66 14.03
C HIS A 66 -2.60 1.53 13.20
N TRP A 67 -2.48 1.72 11.88
CA TRP A 67 -1.80 0.76 11.01
C TRP A 67 -0.28 0.81 11.22
N PRO A 68 0.41 -0.34 11.11
CA PRO A 68 1.86 -0.37 11.08
C PRO A 68 2.42 0.51 9.96
N ILE A 69 3.37 1.38 10.30
CA ILE A 69 4.09 2.23 9.35
C ILE A 69 5.55 1.79 9.30
N ILE A 70 6.00 1.36 8.13
CA ILE A 70 7.35 0.84 7.89
C ILE A 70 8.14 1.87 7.09
N TRP A 71 9.28 2.31 7.63
CA TRP A 71 10.22 3.19 6.94
C TRP A 71 11.49 2.39 6.59
N PRO A 72 11.69 1.97 5.33
CA PRO A 72 12.91 1.27 4.93
C PRO A 72 14.15 2.14 5.18
N GLU A 73 15.25 1.55 5.65
CA GLU A 73 16.49 2.26 6.01
C GLU A 73 17.07 3.15 4.89
N GLU A 74 16.72 2.89 3.62
CA GLU A 74 17.13 3.69 2.46
C GLU A 74 16.53 5.11 2.44
N THR A 75 15.36 5.33 3.06
CA THR A 75 14.66 6.64 3.00
C THR A 75 15.25 7.68 3.95
N LYS A 76 15.99 7.25 4.99
CA LYS A 76 16.72 8.14 5.91
C LYS A 76 17.89 8.87 5.25
N LYS A 77 18.44 8.33 4.15
CA LYS A 77 19.65 8.88 3.50
C LYS A 77 19.36 10.02 2.52
N ASN A 78 18.14 10.15 1.98
CA ASN A 78 17.84 11.16 0.96
C ASN A 78 17.51 12.56 1.51
N LYS A 79 17.18 12.69 2.81
CA LYS A 79 17.04 14.00 3.48
C LYS A 79 18.39 14.66 3.83
N ARG A 80 19.50 13.91 3.88
CA ARG A 80 20.83 14.42 4.29
C ARG A 80 21.73 14.87 3.13
N ARG A 81 21.29 14.73 1.87
CA ARG A 81 22.11 15.03 0.67
C ARG A 81 21.70 16.30 -0.09
N ARG A 82 20.70 17.03 0.40
CA ARG A 82 20.26 18.32 -0.17
C ARG A 82 20.41 19.47 0.83
N SER A 83 21.46 19.41 1.65
CA SER A 83 21.90 20.48 2.55
C SER A 83 23.16 21.12 2.00
#